data_AF-A0A1I7D947-F1
#
_entry.id   AF-A0A1I7D947-F1
#
_cell.length_a   1.000
_cell.length_b   1.000
_cell.length_c   1.000
_cell.angle_alpha   90.00
_cell.angle_beta   90.00
_cell.angle_gamma   90.00
#
_symmetry.space_group_name_H-M   'P 1'
#
loop_
_entity.id
_entity.type
_entity.pdbx_description
1 polymer ?
#
loop_
_entity_poly.entity_id
_entity_poly.type
_entity_poly.pdbx_seq_one_letter_code
_entity_poly.pdbx_strand_id
1 'polypeptide(L)'
;MPAAVELPRTDARDEVLDVLAGTRYRAKLRTGGVRADLFPPPEELAETLSACITRGVALKCTAGLDSAVRHTDADTGFDHHGFLNLLVTVDALADGASRLVALERLREDDGAALAAAVRAWSPDRVCRARALFTSFGTCSVLDPVDDLTALGLLPSPERIPA
;
A
#
# COMPACT_ATOMS: atom_id res chain seq x y z
N MET A 1 4.18 12.08 -15.21
CA MET A 1 4.37 11.43 -13.89
C MET A 1 5.87 11.30 -13.63
N PRO A 2 6.39 11.73 -12.46
CA PRO A 2 7.77 11.44 -12.08
C PRO A 2 8.06 9.95 -12.11
N ALA A 3 9.28 9.57 -12.54
CA ALA A 3 9.71 8.18 -12.59
C ALA A 3 9.78 7.57 -11.17
N ALA A 4 9.57 6.25 -11.09
CA ALA A 4 9.69 5.50 -9.85
C ALA A 4 10.86 4.52 -9.94
N VAL A 5 11.69 4.49 -8.91
CA VAL A 5 12.88 3.64 -8.80
C VAL A 5 12.53 2.45 -7.90
N GLU A 6 12.76 1.23 -8.39
CA GLU A 6 12.53 0.04 -7.59
C GLU A 6 13.54 -0.03 -6.45
N LEU A 7 13.04 -0.20 -5.23
CA LEU A 7 13.91 -0.38 -4.07
C LEU A 7 14.38 -1.83 -3.99
N PRO A 8 15.68 -2.07 -3.75
CA PRO A 8 16.16 -3.40 -3.47
C PRO A 8 15.67 -3.88 -2.10
N ARG A 9 15.38 -5.18 -1.97
CA ARG A 9 15.03 -5.84 -0.70
C ARG A 9 16.28 -6.35 0.04
N THR A 10 17.33 -5.54 0.03
CA THR A 10 18.65 -5.84 0.60
C THR A 10 19.10 -4.64 1.45
N ASP A 11 20.23 -4.75 2.14
CA ASP A 11 20.76 -3.66 2.98
C ASP A 11 21.02 -2.35 2.22
N ALA A 12 21.19 -2.40 0.89
CA ALA A 12 21.30 -1.22 0.02
C ALA A 12 20.01 -0.37 -0.10
N ARG A 13 18.87 -0.81 0.47
CA ARG A 13 17.58 -0.09 0.40
C ARG A 13 17.70 1.36 0.89
N ASP A 14 18.35 1.55 2.04
CA ASP A 14 18.42 2.85 2.68
C ASP A 14 19.35 3.79 1.92
N GLU A 15 20.43 3.29 1.34
CA GLU A 15 21.32 4.06 0.45
C GLU A 15 20.56 4.56 -0.79
N VAL A 16 19.73 3.71 -1.40
CA VAL A 16 18.89 4.11 -2.54
C VAL A 16 17.89 5.17 -2.09
N LEU A 17 17.24 4.99 -0.94
CA LEU A 17 16.30 5.98 -0.41
C LEU A 17 16.95 7.32 -0.10
N ASP A 18 18.17 7.33 0.43
CA ASP A 18 18.94 8.56 0.70
C ASP A 18 19.24 9.31 -0.59
N VAL A 19 19.52 8.61 -1.71
CA VAL A 19 19.69 9.22 -3.03
C VAL A 19 18.38 9.78 -3.59
N LEU A 20 17.25 9.14 -3.30
CA LEU A 20 15.93 9.61 -3.76
C LEU A 20 15.42 10.81 -2.95
N ALA A 21 15.83 10.94 -1.69
CA ALA A 21 15.38 12.01 -0.79
C ALA A 21 15.66 13.40 -1.39
N GLY A 22 14.66 14.29 -1.33
CA GLY A 22 14.74 15.64 -1.91
C GLY A 22 14.69 15.69 -3.45
N THR A 23 14.62 14.55 -4.14
CA THR A 23 14.44 14.50 -5.60
C THR A 23 12.96 14.42 -5.99
N ARG A 24 12.67 14.48 -7.30
CA ARG A 24 11.33 14.26 -7.84
C ARG A 24 10.93 12.78 -7.92
N TYR A 25 11.87 11.86 -7.72
CA TYR A 25 11.65 10.44 -7.96
C TYR A 25 10.90 9.80 -6.80
N ARG A 26 10.24 8.67 -7.09
CA ARG A 26 9.45 7.92 -6.11
C ARG A 26 10.07 6.56 -5.85
N ALA A 27 9.83 6.02 -4.67
CA ALA A 27 10.10 4.62 -4.38
C ALA A 27 9.05 3.73 -5.06
N LYS A 28 9.50 2.62 -5.66
CA LYS A 28 8.63 1.52 -6.08
C LYS A 28 8.94 0.30 -5.24
N LEU A 29 7.93 -0.17 -4.52
CA LEU A 29 8.01 -1.37 -3.70
C LEU A 29 7.35 -2.53 -4.47
N ARG A 30 7.96 -3.70 -4.38
CA ARG A 30 7.41 -4.94 -4.91
C ARG A 30 6.82 -5.74 -3.76
N THR A 31 5.54 -6.07 -3.84
CA THR A 31 4.75 -6.64 -2.72
C THR A 31 4.29 -8.08 -2.96
N GLY A 32 4.62 -8.66 -4.11
CA GLY A 32 4.24 -10.04 -4.43
C GLY A 32 4.90 -10.55 -5.71
N GLY A 33 4.60 -11.78 -6.12
CA GLY A 33 5.15 -12.40 -7.32
C GLY A 33 4.70 -13.84 -7.55
N VAL A 34 5.43 -14.57 -8.38
CA VAL A 34 5.15 -15.97 -8.70
C VAL A 34 5.71 -16.98 -7.69
N ARG A 35 6.40 -16.49 -6.65
CA ARG A 35 7.05 -17.31 -5.61
C ARG A 35 6.79 -16.69 -4.25
N ALA A 36 6.70 -17.50 -3.19
CA ALA A 36 6.45 -17.01 -1.84
C ALA A 36 7.48 -15.98 -1.36
N ASP A 37 8.77 -16.17 -1.67
CA ASP A 37 9.84 -15.25 -1.25
C ASP A 37 9.75 -13.86 -1.88
N LEU A 38 8.91 -13.69 -2.89
CA LEU A 38 8.64 -12.43 -3.57
C LEU A 38 7.58 -11.57 -2.87
N PHE A 39 6.91 -12.09 -1.84
CA PHE A 39 5.99 -11.38 -0.96
C PHE A 39 6.75 -10.98 0.31
N PRO A 40 7.09 -9.70 0.52
CA PRO A 40 7.74 -9.27 1.74
C PRO A 40 6.81 -9.50 2.94
N PRO A 41 7.30 -10.04 4.07
CA PRO A 41 6.49 -10.16 5.27
C PRO A 41 6.09 -8.76 5.79
N PRO A 42 5.02 -8.65 6.60
CA PRO A 42 4.57 -7.38 7.16
C PRO A 42 5.67 -6.58 7.86
N GLU A 43 6.62 -7.24 8.54
CA GLU A 43 7.78 -6.63 9.19
C GLU A 43 8.67 -5.89 8.21
N GLU A 44 9.08 -6.55 7.13
CA GLU A 44 9.95 -5.97 6.12
C GLU A 44 9.25 -4.80 5.42
N LEU A 45 7.94 -4.94 5.19
CA LEU A 45 7.14 -3.93 4.53
C LEU A 45 6.91 -2.71 5.44
N ALA A 46 6.61 -2.90 6.72
CA ALA A 46 6.51 -1.82 7.70
C ALA A 46 7.81 -1.03 7.81
N GLU A 47 8.96 -1.72 7.87
CA GLU A 47 10.28 -1.09 7.87
C GLU A 47 10.51 -0.24 6.63
N THR A 48 10.21 -0.79 5.45
CA THR A 48 10.44 -0.12 4.17
C THR A 48 9.51 1.08 4.01
N LEU A 49 8.23 0.95 4.39
CA LEU A 49 7.28 2.07 4.39
C LEU A 49 7.75 3.16 5.36
N SER A 50 8.13 2.81 6.59
CA SER A 50 8.65 3.77 7.57
C SER A 50 9.87 4.52 7.02
N ALA A 51 10.82 3.80 6.42
CA ALA A 51 12.02 4.39 5.82
C ALA A 51 11.70 5.39 4.70
N CYS A 52 10.70 5.10 3.86
CA CYS A 52 10.20 6.04 2.84
C CYS A 52 9.59 7.29 3.47
N ILE A 53 8.69 7.11 4.45
CA ILE A 53 7.95 8.23 5.06
C ILE A 53 8.88 9.16 5.84
N THR A 54 9.82 8.61 6.62
CA THR A 54 10.79 9.42 7.38
C THR A 54 11.68 10.28 6.47
N ARG A 55 11.93 9.83 5.23
CA ARG A 55 12.72 10.57 4.23
C ARG A 55 11.88 11.47 3.31
N GLY A 56 10.56 11.51 3.51
CA GLY A 56 9.65 12.24 2.65
C GLY A 56 9.59 11.72 1.21
N VAL A 57 9.95 10.45 0.99
CA VAL A 57 9.95 9.82 -0.33
C VAL A 57 8.57 9.23 -0.60
N ALA A 58 7.85 9.84 -1.55
CA ALA A 58 6.59 9.30 -2.04
C ALA A 58 6.81 7.93 -2.71
N LEU A 59 5.82 7.05 -2.61
CA LEU A 59 5.95 5.67 -3.02
C LEU A 59 4.77 5.17 -3.87
N LYS A 60 5.04 4.07 -4.57
CA LYS A 60 4.03 3.21 -5.19
C LYS A 60 4.36 1.75 -4.91
N CYS A 61 3.34 0.91 -4.87
CA CYS A 61 3.51 -0.53 -4.70
C CYS A 61 3.08 -1.30 -5.95
N THR A 62 3.61 -2.50 -6.16
CA THR A 62 3.31 -3.30 -7.36
C THR A 62 3.38 -4.79 -7.04
N ALA A 63 2.62 -5.58 -7.79
CA ALA A 63 2.48 -7.03 -7.69
C ALA A 63 1.74 -7.51 -6.43
N GLY A 64 0.68 -8.29 -6.63
CA GLY A 64 -0.09 -8.93 -5.54
C GLY A 64 -1.00 -7.97 -4.77
N LEU A 65 -1.51 -6.90 -5.41
CA LEU A 65 -2.38 -5.88 -4.78
C LEU A 65 -3.72 -5.77 -5.50
N ASP A 66 -4.29 -6.92 -5.85
CA ASP A 66 -5.57 -7.02 -6.56
C ASP A 66 -6.76 -6.90 -5.60
N SER A 67 -6.56 -7.18 -4.31
CA SER A 67 -7.57 -7.05 -3.27
C SER A 67 -7.32 -5.88 -2.33
N ALA A 68 -8.41 -5.29 -1.81
CA ALA A 68 -8.36 -4.19 -0.85
C ALA A 68 -7.76 -4.62 0.47
N VAL A 69 -8.07 -5.84 0.92
CA VAL A 69 -7.73 -6.36 2.24
C VAL A 69 -6.74 -7.52 2.11
N ARG A 70 -5.86 -7.63 3.11
CA ARG A 70 -4.94 -8.76 3.26
C ARG A 70 -5.74 -10.08 3.27
N HIS A 71 -5.22 -11.08 2.57
CA HIS A 71 -5.81 -12.42 2.54
C HIS A 71 -4.73 -13.48 2.26
N THR A 72 -5.05 -14.73 2.52
CA THR A 72 -4.24 -15.86 2.06
C THR A 72 -4.89 -16.40 0.79
N ASP A 73 -4.12 -16.44 -0.30
CA ASP A 73 -4.58 -16.96 -1.59
C ASP A 73 -4.85 -18.48 -1.49
N ALA A 74 -6.03 -18.92 -1.94
CA ALA A 74 -6.47 -20.30 -1.75
C ALA A 74 -5.71 -21.31 -2.63
N ASP A 75 -5.22 -20.88 -3.79
CA ASP A 75 -4.56 -21.75 -4.76
C ASP A 75 -3.07 -21.94 -4.43
N THR A 76 -2.39 -20.85 -4.05
CA THR A 76 -0.96 -20.84 -3.77
C THR A 76 -0.63 -20.95 -2.28
N GLY A 77 -1.57 -20.61 -1.40
CA GLY A 77 -1.36 -20.50 0.04
C GLY A 77 -0.50 -19.30 0.45
N PHE A 78 -0.24 -18.35 -0.47
CA PHE A 78 0.59 -17.19 -0.18
C PHE A 78 -0.22 -16.12 0.54
N ASP A 79 0.43 -15.42 1.47
CA ASP A 79 -0.15 -14.25 2.10
C ASP A 79 0.01 -13.02 1.21
N HIS A 80 -1.12 -12.48 0.75
CA HIS A 80 -1.21 -11.27 -0.06
C HIS A 80 -1.51 -10.06 0.81
N HIS A 81 -0.86 -8.93 0.51
CA HIS A 81 -1.17 -7.65 1.14
C HIS A 81 -2.41 -7.02 0.50
N GLY A 82 -3.19 -6.29 1.28
CA GLY A 82 -4.26 -5.44 0.74
C GLY A 82 -3.76 -4.04 0.38
N PHE A 83 -4.22 -3.48 -0.74
CA PHE A 83 -3.86 -2.09 -1.08
C PHE A 83 -4.44 -1.08 -0.06
N LEU A 84 -5.56 -1.41 0.59
CA LEU A 84 -6.14 -0.58 1.65
C LEU A 84 -5.30 -0.66 2.92
N ASN A 85 -4.78 -1.85 3.27
CA ASN A 85 -3.82 -2.02 4.37
C ASN A 85 -2.59 -1.11 4.17
N LEU A 86 -2.03 -1.07 2.96
CA LEU A 86 -0.90 -0.19 2.63
C LEU A 86 -1.26 1.29 2.77
N LEU A 87 -2.42 1.69 2.23
CA LEU A 87 -2.88 3.07 2.28
C LEU A 87 -3.04 3.56 3.73
N VAL A 88 -3.69 2.78 4.60
CA VAL A 88 -3.86 3.17 6.01
C VAL A 88 -2.56 3.12 6.80
N THR A 89 -1.64 2.22 6.43
CA THR A 89 -0.32 2.12 7.06
C THR A 89 0.54 3.34 6.74
N VAL A 90 0.55 3.77 5.47
CA VAL A 90 1.28 4.97 5.03
C VAL A 90 0.76 6.22 5.74
N ASP A 91 -0.56 6.38 5.82
CA ASP A 91 -1.16 7.51 6.53
C ASP A 91 -0.80 7.50 8.02
N ALA A 92 -0.90 6.35 8.70
CA ALA A 92 -0.55 6.21 10.11
C ALA A 92 0.92 6.55 10.38
N LEU A 93 1.85 6.02 9.58
CA LEU A 93 3.28 6.35 9.69
C LEU A 93 3.55 7.83 9.48
N ALA A 94 2.85 8.46 8.53
CA ALA A 94 2.95 9.89 8.28
C ALA A 94 2.36 10.75 9.40
N ASP A 95 1.51 10.16 10.24
CA ASP A 95 0.96 10.78 11.46
C ASP A 95 1.85 10.53 12.69
N GLY A 96 3.02 9.90 12.51
CA GLY A 96 3.97 9.59 13.58
C GLY A 96 3.64 8.31 14.35
N ALA A 97 2.77 7.45 13.82
CA ALA A 97 2.50 6.15 14.45
C ALA A 97 3.75 5.29 14.53
N SER A 98 3.80 4.42 15.55
CA SER A 98 4.92 3.50 15.74
C SER A 98 4.89 2.37 14.70
N ARG A 99 6.03 1.68 14.57
CA ARG A 99 6.14 0.46 13.78
C ARG A 99 5.13 -0.63 14.20
N LEU A 100 4.81 -0.70 15.49
CA LEU A 100 3.84 -1.68 15.99
C LEU A 100 2.45 -1.42 15.39
N VAL A 101 2.02 -0.16 15.36
CA VAL A 101 0.74 0.24 14.73
C VAL A 101 0.79 -0.03 13.23
N ALA A 102 1.91 0.24 12.56
CA ALA A 102 2.05 -0.08 11.14
C ALA A 102 1.90 -1.58 10.87
N LEU A 103 2.50 -2.43 11.71
CA LEU A 103 2.38 -3.89 11.63
C LEU A 103 0.95 -4.37 11.82
N GLU A 104 0.23 -3.82 12.80
CA GLU A 104 -1.19 -4.13 13.04
C GLU A 104 -2.03 -3.80 11.79
N ARG A 105 -1.80 -2.63 11.18
CA ARG A 105 -2.52 -2.22 9.97
C ARG A 105 -2.20 -3.08 8.76
N LEU A 106 -0.96 -3.53 8.62
CA LEU A 106 -0.58 -4.47 7.55
C LEU A 106 -1.16 -5.86 7.74
N ARG A 107 -1.44 -6.27 8.99
CA ARG A 107 -2.00 -7.59 9.34
C ARG A 107 -3.51 -7.63 9.40
N GLU A 108 -4.17 -6.49 9.47
CA GLU A 108 -5.63 -6.36 9.51
C GLU A 108 -6.30 -7.10 8.34
N ASP A 109 -7.21 -8.00 8.65
CA ASP A 109 -8.01 -8.76 7.69
C ASP A 109 -9.51 -8.39 7.76
N ASP A 110 -9.91 -7.52 8.71
CA ASP A 110 -11.24 -6.93 8.73
C ASP A 110 -11.33 -5.71 7.81
N GLY A 111 -11.91 -5.93 6.62
CA GLY A 111 -12.18 -4.86 5.66
C GLY A 111 -13.10 -3.76 6.19
N ALA A 112 -14.05 -4.06 7.08
CA ALA A 112 -14.92 -3.06 7.66
C ALA A 112 -14.15 -2.13 8.62
N ALA A 113 -13.21 -2.67 9.40
CA ALA A 113 -12.33 -1.88 10.25
C ALA A 113 -11.44 -0.93 9.43
N LEU A 114 -10.86 -1.41 8.32
CA LEU A 114 -10.08 -0.58 7.40
C LEU A 114 -10.93 0.52 6.75
N ALA A 115 -12.13 0.18 6.28
CA ALA A 115 -13.05 1.14 5.67
C ALA A 115 -13.48 2.22 6.66
N ALA A 116 -13.81 1.84 7.90
CA ALA A 116 -14.14 2.79 8.96
C ALA A 116 -12.97 3.74 9.26
N ALA A 117 -11.73 3.23 9.29
CA ALA A 117 -10.54 4.04 9.51
C ALA A 117 -10.37 5.10 8.42
N VAL A 118 -10.55 4.74 7.14
CA VAL A 118 -10.43 5.67 6.02
C VAL A 118 -11.55 6.72 6.02
N ARG A 119 -12.79 6.34 6.35
CA ARG A 119 -13.92 7.30 6.43
C ARG A 119 -13.73 8.37 7.51
N ALA A 120 -12.96 8.07 8.54
CA ALA A 120 -12.67 9.01 9.62
C ALA A 120 -11.57 10.03 9.27
N TRP A 121 -11.01 9.98 8.06
CA TRP A 121 -9.94 10.90 7.66
C TRP A 121 -10.45 12.32 7.39
N SER A 122 -9.74 13.30 7.94
CA SER A 122 -9.91 14.70 7.56
C SER A 122 -9.40 14.96 6.15
N PRO A 123 -9.84 16.05 5.48
CA PRO A 123 -9.32 16.44 4.18
C PRO A 123 -7.78 16.54 4.13
N ASP A 124 -7.14 17.03 5.21
CA ASP A 124 -5.69 17.14 5.29
C ASP A 124 -4.99 15.77 5.32
N ARG A 125 -5.55 14.79 6.03
CA ARG A 125 -5.06 13.41 6.03
C ARG A 125 -5.20 12.78 4.65
N VAL A 126 -6.34 12.98 3.99
CA VAL A 126 -6.55 12.52 2.60
C VAL A 126 -5.51 13.12 1.65
N CYS A 127 -5.25 14.43 1.75
CA CYS A 127 -4.23 15.11 0.94
C CYS A 127 -2.82 14.55 1.19
N ARG A 128 -2.44 14.37 2.46
CA ARG A 128 -1.15 13.75 2.84
C ARG A 128 -1.01 12.33 2.31
N ALA A 129 -2.01 11.48 2.54
CA ALA A 129 -2.00 10.09 2.10
C ALA A 129 -1.85 9.99 0.58
N ARG A 130 -2.56 10.83 -0.19
CA ARG A 130 -2.44 10.89 -1.66
C ARG A 130 -1.09 11.41 -2.15
N ALA A 131 -0.45 12.31 -1.39
CA ALA A 131 0.88 12.81 -1.72
C ALA A 131 1.96 11.73 -1.52
N LEU A 132 1.80 10.88 -0.50
CA LEU A 132 2.77 9.85 -0.12
C LEU A 132 2.54 8.52 -0.84
N PHE A 133 1.32 7.99 -0.83
CA PHE A 133 0.93 6.75 -1.51
C PHE A 133 0.30 7.06 -2.86
N THR A 134 1.13 7.08 -3.90
CA THR A 134 0.77 7.72 -5.18
C THR A 134 0.06 6.80 -6.17
N SER A 135 0.30 5.50 -6.09
CA SER A 135 -0.34 4.48 -6.92
C SER A 135 -0.03 3.08 -6.40
N PHE A 136 -0.82 2.11 -6.83
CA PHE A 136 -0.47 0.70 -6.77
C PHE A 136 -0.69 0.04 -8.14
N GLY A 137 -0.11 -1.13 -8.35
CA GLY A 137 -0.30 -1.91 -9.57
C GLY A 137 -1.17 -3.14 -9.31
N THR A 138 -2.17 -3.34 -10.16
CA THR A 138 -3.09 -4.48 -10.20
C THR A 138 -3.18 -5.01 -11.63
N CYS A 139 -3.54 -6.28 -11.80
CA CYS A 139 -3.79 -6.89 -13.10
C CYS A 139 -5.12 -6.48 -13.73
N SER A 140 -6.11 -6.09 -12.91
CA SER A 140 -7.44 -5.66 -13.33
C SER A 140 -7.79 -4.37 -12.62
N VAL A 141 -8.18 -3.34 -13.36
CA VAL A 141 -8.65 -2.09 -12.73
C VAL A 141 -10.01 -2.28 -12.07
N LEU A 142 -10.79 -3.26 -12.51
CA LEU A 142 -12.13 -3.50 -11.98
C LEU A 142 -12.10 -4.15 -10.60
N ASP A 143 -11.13 -5.02 -10.31
CA ASP A 143 -11.11 -5.78 -9.06
C ASP A 143 -10.97 -4.85 -7.83
N PRO A 144 -10.02 -3.88 -7.80
CA PRO A 144 -9.97 -2.90 -6.73
C PRO A 144 -11.20 -1.99 -6.64
N VAL A 145 -11.85 -1.69 -7.77
CA VAL A 145 -13.07 -0.87 -7.77
C VAL A 145 -14.21 -1.64 -7.15
N ASP A 146 -14.39 -2.91 -7.53
CA ASP A 146 -15.43 -3.78 -6.99
C ASP A 146 -15.23 -4.01 -5.48
N ASP A 147 -13.99 -4.22 -5.03
CA ASP A 147 -13.65 -4.31 -3.61
C ASP A 147 -13.98 -3.01 -2.84
N LEU A 148 -13.61 -1.85 -3.38
CA LEU A 148 -13.92 -0.57 -2.75
C LEU A 148 -15.43 -0.27 -2.74
N THR A 149 -16.17 -0.69 -3.76
CA THR A 149 -17.64 -0.62 -3.78
C THR A 149 -18.24 -1.56 -2.74
N ALA A 150 -17.73 -2.79 -2.60
CA ALA A 150 -18.20 -3.76 -1.60
C ALA A 150 -17.97 -3.25 -0.16
N LEU A 151 -16.86 -2.55 0.08
CA LEU A 151 -16.56 -1.85 1.34
C LEU A 151 -17.34 -0.52 1.49
N GLY A 152 -18.12 -0.13 0.47
CA GLY A 152 -18.88 1.11 0.38
C GLY A 152 -18.03 2.38 0.30
N LEU A 153 -16.72 2.26 0.07
CA LEU A 153 -15.78 3.37 -0.04
C LEU A 153 -15.90 4.08 -1.40
N LEU A 154 -16.46 3.41 -2.40
CA LEU A 154 -16.90 3.99 -3.65
C LEU A 154 -18.41 3.78 -3.85
N PRO A 155 -19.10 4.68 -4.56
CA PRO A 155 -20.46 4.41 -5.00
C PRO A 155 -20.47 3.17 -5.90
N SER A 156 -21.59 2.44 -5.91
CA SER A 156 -21.78 1.38 -6.90
C SER A 156 -21.78 2.03 -8.29
N PRO A 157 -20.90 1.60 -9.22
CA PRO A 157 -20.88 2.19 -10.55
C PRO A 157 -22.23 1.96 -11.22
N GLU A 158 -22.79 3.00 -11.85
CA GLU A 158 -23.85 2.81 -12.84
C GLU A 158 -23.25 2.01 -14.00
N ARG A 159 -23.45 0.68 -13.99
CA ARG A 159 -22.97 -0.18 -15.06
C ARG A 159 -23.91 0.01 -16.26
N ILE A 160 -23.48 0.81 -17.24
CA ILE A 160 -24.13 0.83 -18.55
C ILE A 160 -23.91 -0.58 -19.16
N PRO A 161 -24.97 -1.34 -19.48
CA PRO A 161 -24.81 -2.64 -20.12
C PRO A 161 -24.06 -2.46 -21.45
N ALA A 162 -23.09 -3.34 -21.70
CA ALA A 162 -22.38 -3.42 -22.97
C ALA A 162 -23.30 -3.86 -24.12
#